data_AF-A0A7W8LRG9-F1
#
_entry.id   AF-A0A7W8LRG9-F1
#
_cell.length_a   1.000
_cell.length_b   1.000
_cell.length_c   1.000
_cell.angle_alpha   90.00
_cell.angle_beta   90.00
_cell.angle_gamma   90.00
#
_symmetry.space_group_name_H-M   'P 1'
#
loop_
_entity.id
_entity.type
_entity.pdbx_description
1 polymer ?
#
loop_
_entity_poly.entity_id
_entity_poly.type
_entity_poly.pdbx_seq_one_letter_code
_entity_poly.pdbx_strand_id
1 'polypeptide(L)'
;MEREVRKRSGFGCIICGRIFCDYHHLEEFSTVTEHDPSKIVLLCKEHHGDVTNSNPANRRISNETLEKYIRSPYGITKGHNRWESVTDIKGLRLGNFFFENTKIILRIDGRNIISICGADDFFPSASLNAIFFDHEGREVLRVERNLIKGNTDSWDFQSTGNLITINNSSKDIALSVRFGSDGVAVVERLKMRYMDSIIEITPNGSMIAKFGCEASASITLVSEAKVTGADVAVEVKEGSMMIGRSERTLYAKGASRVGFRPAGTRRQTSDAGIEKEPINHSRQKEPNRLDFKGMSGGLKIDIEGLEYSRGMTPIKLDKKSVQIGVPTRSEHGNNSMYVKKLEISGE
;
A
#
# COMPACT_ATOMS: atom_id res chain seq x y z
N MET A 1 21.21 -15.35 -15.26
CA MET A 1 20.76 -14.47 -16.37
C MET A 1 19.95 -13.25 -15.93
N GLU A 2 18.65 -13.08 -16.17
CA GLU A 2 18.04 -11.72 -16.07
C GLU A 2 18.24 -10.97 -14.73
N ARG A 3 17.98 -11.61 -13.58
CA ARG A 3 18.20 -11.01 -12.24
C ARG A 3 19.65 -10.54 -12.04
N GLU A 4 20.59 -11.26 -12.64
CA GLU A 4 22.02 -10.97 -12.58
C GLU A 4 22.35 -9.72 -13.41
N VAL A 5 21.78 -9.62 -14.62
CA VAL A 5 21.84 -8.40 -15.45
C VAL A 5 21.25 -7.21 -14.69
N ARG A 6 20.09 -7.39 -14.05
CA ARG A 6 19.43 -6.35 -13.25
C ARG A 6 20.29 -5.91 -12.07
N LYS A 7 20.78 -6.85 -11.24
CA LYS A 7 21.70 -6.55 -10.12
C LYS A 7 22.97 -5.84 -10.57
N ARG A 8 23.64 -6.36 -11.61
CA ARG A 8 24.87 -5.80 -12.16
C ARG A 8 24.66 -4.41 -12.75
N SER A 9 23.50 -4.14 -13.35
CA SER A 9 23.14 -2.80 -13.84
C SER A 9 22.72 -1.85 -12.71
N GLY A 10 22.61 -2.34 -11.47
CA GLY A 10 22.12 -1.59 -10.32
C GLY A 10 20.61 -1.35 -10.33
N PHE A 11 19.81 -2.21 -10.98
CA PHE A 11 18.34 -2.13 -11.11
C PHE A 11 17.76 -0.94 -11.89
N GLY A 12 18.57 -0.28 -12.72
CA GLY A 12 18.11 0.76 -13.64
C GLY A 12 19.10 0.96 -14.78
N CYS A 13 18.87 2.00 -15.58
CA CYS A 13 19.73 2.33 -16.70
C CYS A 13 21.16 2.60 -16.21
N ILE A 14 22.16 1.88 -16.74
CA ILE A 14 23.55 2.00 -16.26
C ILE A 14 24.11 3.44 -16.39
N ILE A 15 23.54 4.25 -17.27
CA ILE A 15 23.97 5.64 -17.54
C ILE A 15 23.33 6.65 -16.58
N CYS A 16 22.00 6.59 -16.39
CA CYS A 16 21.25 7.63 -15.68
C CYS A 16 20.40 7.14 -14.50
N GLY A 17 20.33 5.82 -14.27
CA GLY A 17 19.56 5.22 -13.19
C GLY A 17 18.05 5.23 -13.38
N ARG A 18 17.50 5.63 -14.54
CA ARG A 18 16.05 5.48 -14.77
C ARG A 18 15.65 4.01 -14.60
N ILE A 19 14.62 3.72 -13.81
CA ILE A 19 14.22 2.33 -13.51
C ILE A 19 13.67 1.60 -14.74
N PHE A 20 12.72 2.20 -15.47
CA PHE A 20 12.10 1.59 -16.64
C PHE A 20 13.09 1.46 -17.80
N CYS A 21 13.52 0.22 -18.03
CA CYS A 21 14.59 -0.15 -18.95
C CYS A 21 14.27 -1.39 -19.76
N ASP A 22 14.89 -1.45 -20.92
CA ASP A 22 14.94 -2.60 -21.81
C ASP A 22 16.31 -3.30 -21.68
N TYR A 23 16.35 -4.60 -22.00
CA TYR A 23 17.59 -5.37 -22.04
C TYR A 23 18.34 -5.10 -23.34
N HIS A 24 19.50 -4.47 -23.22
CA HIS A 24 20.37 -4.16 -24.33
C HIS A 24 21.52 -5.17 -24.42
N HIS A 25 21.69 -5.78 -25.59
CA HIS A 25 22.82 -6.68 -25.89
C HIS A 25 23.97 -5.85 -26.45
N LEU A 26 25.19 -6.03 -25.90
CA LEU A 26 26.38 -5.30 -26.34
C LEU A 26 26.94 -5.81 -27.68
N GLU A 27 26.57 -7.03 -28.05
CA GLU A 27 26.85 -7.68 -29.33
C GLU A 27 25.55 -7.78 -30.15
N GLU A 28 25.64 -7.74 -31.48
CA GLU A 28 24.46 -7.82 -32.33
C GLU A 28 23.80 -9.21 -32.24
N PHE A 29 22.47 -9.26 -32.12
CA PHE A 29 21.69 -10.51 -32.08
C PHE A 29 21.97 -11.47 -33.24
N SER A 30 22.44 -10.95 -34.38
CA SER A 30 22.87 -11.71 -35.57
C SER A 30 24.09 -12.60 -35.34
N THR A 31 24.89 -12.35 -34.30
CA THR A 31 26.16 -13.06 -34.01
C THR A 31 26.16 -13.83 -32.69
N VAL A 32 25.10 -13.72 -31.88
CA VAL A 32 25.03 -14.29 -30.53
C VAL A 32 24.41 -15.69 -30.56
N THR A 33 25.18 -16.72 -30.23
CA THR A 33 24.70 -18.11 -30.11
C THR A 33 24.16 -18.46 -28.72
N GLU A 34 24.54 -17.72 -27.68
CA GLU A 34 24.12 -17.93 -26.29
C GLU A 34 23.87 -16.59 -25.57
N HIS A 35 22.80 -16.51 -24.77
CA HIS A 35 22.49 -15.32 -23.98
C HIS A 35 23.37 -15.22 -22.72
N ASP A 36 24.60 -14.74 -22.88
CA ASP A 36 25.50 -14.47 -21.75
C ASP A 36 25.04 -13.21 -20.98
N PRO A 37 24.62 -13.31 -19.70
CA PRO A 37 24.28 -12.14 -18.89
C PRO A 37 25.44 -11.15 -18.71
N SER A 38 26.69 -11.57 -18.91
CA SER A 38 27.86 -10.68 -18.91
C SER A 38 27.81 -9.66 -20.06
N LYS A 39 27.09 -9.96 -21.15
CA LYS A 39 27.00 -9.13 -22.36
C LYS A 39 25.68 -8.35 -22.49
N ILE A 40 24.83 -8.39 -21.47
CA ILE A 40 23.53 -7.72 -21.45
C ILE A 40 23.50 -6.67 -20.33
N VAL A 41 22.97 -5.48 -20.64
CA VAL A 41 22.85 -4.34 -19.71
C VAL A 41 21.43 -3.76 -19.73
N LEU A 42 21.06 -3.00 -18.71
CA LEU A 42 19.83 -2.21 -18.72
C LEU A 42 20.06 -0.81 -19.30
N LEU A 43 19.25 -0.42 -20.28
CA LEU A 43 19.16 0.95 -20.80
C LEU A 43 17.70 1.42 -20.80
N CYS A 44 17.47 2.67 -20.41
CA CYS A 44 16.16 3.28 -20.59
C CYS A 44 15.94 3.63 -22.07
N LYS A 45 14.68 3.74 -22.51
CA LYS A 45 14.29 3.97 -23.91
C LYS A 45 15.10 5.06 -24.64
N GLU A 46 15.45 6.15 -23.95
CA GLU A 46 16.27 7.23 -24.50
C GLU A 46 17.70 6.77 -24.82
N HIS A 47 18.44 6.30 -23.80
CA HIS A 47 19.82 5.80 -24.00
C HIS A 47 19.89 4.53 -24.86
N HIS A 48 18.83 3.69 -24.84
CA HIS A 48 18.73 2.56 -25.76
C HIS A 48 18.67 3.05 -27.21
N GLY A 49 17.82 4.04 -27.51
CA GLY A 49 17.75 4.67 -28.83
C GLY A 49 19.04 5.38 -29.26
N ASP A 50 19.74 6.03 -28.33
CA ASP A 50 21.03 6.69 -28.59
C ASP A 50 22.16 5.69 -28.96
N VAL A 51 22.02 4.41 -28.60
CA VAL A 51 22.95 3.31 -28.98
C VAL A 51 22.45 2.56 -30.22
N THR A 52 21.17 2.18 -30.28
CA THR A 52 20.61 1.35 -31.36
C THR A 52 20.15 2.14 -32.58
N ASN A 53 20.50 3.42 -32.71
CA ASN A 53 20.12 4.22 -33.86
C ASN A 53 20.67 3.59 -35.16
N SER A 54 19.79 3.27 -36.10
CA SER A 54 20.13 2.61 -37.37
C SER A 54 20.89 3.52 -38.33
N ASN A 55 20.88 4.84 -38.09
CA ASN A 55 21.81 5.77 -38.74
C ASN A 55 23.02 6.00 -37.81
N PRO A 56 24.23 5.52 -38.17
CA PRO A 56 25.42 5.69 -37.34
C PRO A 56 25.78 7.16 -37.05
N ALA A 57 25.45 8.09 -37.93
CA ALA A 57 25.66 9.53 -37.70
C ALA A 57 24.77 10.10 -36.58
N ASN A 58 23.70 9.40 -36.20
CA ASN A 58 22.77 9.76 -35.13
C ASN A 58 22.95 8.90 -33.86
N ARG A 59 23.91 7.95 -33.85
CA ARG A 59 24.30 7.22 -32.63
C ARG A 59 25.07 8.17 -31.72
N ARG A 60 24.53 8.49 -30.55
CA ARG A 60 25.15 9.41 -29.58
C ARG A 60 26.06 8.73 -28.58
N ILE A 61 25.94 7.41 -28.41
CA ILE A 61 26.68 6.63 -27.43
C ILE A 61 27.36 5.45 -28.13
N SER A 62 28.70 5.37 -28.01
CA SER A 62 29.50 4.24 -28.51
C SER A 62 29.54 3.09 -27.49
N ASN A 63 29.86 1.88 -27.95
CA ASN A 63 30.06 0.73 -27.06
C ASN A 63 31.21 0.97 -26.06
N GLU A 64 32.27 1.65 -26.47
CA GLU A 64 33.38 2.10 -25.61
C GLU A 64 32.91 3.06 -24.49
N THR A 65 31.84 3.81 -24.76
CA THR A 65 31.20 4.69 -23.77
C THR A 65 30.33 3.86 -22.82
N LEU A 66 29.59 2.86 -23.33
CA LEU A 66 28.86 1.91 -22.49
C LEU A 66 29.78 1.15 -21.53
N GLU A 67 30.96 0.69 -21.98
CA GLU A 67 31.93 0.01 -21.12
C GLU A 67 32.31 0.82 -19.86
N LYS A 68 32.40 2.15 -19.97
CA LYS A 68 32.68 3.02 -18.82
C LYS A 68 31.54 2.98 -17.80
N TYR A 69 30.29 3.02 -18.28
CA TYR A 69 29.10 2.90 -17.45
C TYR A 69 28.87 1.47 -16.91
N ILE A 70 29.34 0.43 -17.59
CA ILE A 70 29.29 -0.96 -17.08
C ILE A 70 30.20 -1.13 -15.86
N ARG A 71 31.37 -0.48 -15.86
CA ARG A 71 32.33 -0.52 -14.74
C ARG A 71 31.85 0.28 -13.52
N SER A 72 31.04 1.32 -13.74
CA SER A 72 30.45 2.15 -12.68
C SER A 72 28.98 2.51 -12.98
N PRO A 73 28.04 1.54 -12.88
CA PRO A 73 26.63 1.78 -13.18
C PRO A 73 26.04 2.85 -12.27
N TYR A 74 25.16 3.70 -12.79
CA TYR A 74 24.57 4.81 -12.04
C TYR A 74 23.97 4.36 -10.70
N GLY A 75 23.10 3.34 -10.73
CA GLY A 75 22.42 2.84 -9.53
C GLY A 75 23.40 2.46 -8.42
N ILE A 76 24.42 1.67 -8.77
CA ILE A 76 25.49 1.24 -7.84
C ILE A 76 26.31 2.43 -7.35
N THR A 77 26.74 3.30 -8.25
CA THR A 77 27.62 4.45 -7.96
C THR A 77 26.94 5.53 -7.12
N LYS A 78 25.60 5.62 -7.18
CA LYS A 78 24.80 6.61 -6.44
C LYS A 78 24.03 6.00 -5.27
N GLY A 79 24.02 4.68 -5.11
CA GLY A 79 23.20 3.96 -4.13
C GLY A 79 21.68 4.09 -4.35
N HIS A 80 21.24 4.59 -5.51
CA HIS A 80 19.82 4.75 -5.84
C HIS A 80 19.58 4.87 -7.34
N ASN A 81 18.39 4.43 -7.75
CA ASN A 81 17.83 4.70 -9.08
C ASN A 81 16.90 5.92 -9.05
N ARG A 82 16.42 6.31 -10.23
CA ARG A 82 15.49 7.41 -10.47
C ARG A 82 14.24 6.92 -11.20
N TRP A 83 13.13 7.58 -10.95
CA TRP A 83 12.01 7.59 -11.87
C TRP A 83 11.53 9.02 -12.05
N GLU A 84 11.32 9.39 -13.31
CA GLU A 84 10.70 10.65 -13.69
C GLU A 84 9.31 10.33 -14.24
N SER A 85 8.32 11.09 -13.76
CA SER A 85 6.89 11.02 -14.09
C SER A 85 6.05 9.92 -13.43
N VAL A 86 5.53 10.25 -12.24
CA VAL A 86 4.07 10.35 -12.11
C VAL A 86 3.71 11.81 -11.85
N THR A 87 3.10 12.45 -12.84
CA THR A 87 2.44 13.75 -12.65
C THR A 87 0.98 13.49 -12.27
N ASP A 88 0.46 14.25 -11.30
CA ASP A 88 -0.95 14.24 -10.89
C ASP A 88 -1.47 12.90 -10.28
N ILE A 89 -0.95 12.54 -9.10
CA ILE A 89 -1.52 11.46 -8.28
C ILE A 89 -2.87 11.90 -7.70
N LYS A 90 -3.96 11.30 -8.16
CA LYS A 90 -5.34 11.59 -7.72
C LYS A 90 -5.79 10.73 -6.54
N GLY A 91 -5.20 9.55 -6.40
CA GLY A 91 -5.49 8.64 -5.31
C GLY A 91 -4.52 7.46 -5.24
N LEU A 92 -4.66 6.68 -4.18
CA LEU A 92 -3.93 5.43 -3.98
C LEU A 92 -4.92 4.31 -3.73
N ARG A 93 -4.63 3.12 -4.24
CA ARG A 93 -5.27 1.87 -3.83
C ARG A 93 -4.24 0.99 -3.12
N LEU A 94 -4.55 0.53 -1.90
CA LEU A 94 -3.81 -0.53 -1.23
C LEU A 94 -4.72 -1.77 -1.22
N GLY A 95 -4.47 -2.75 -2.08
CA GLY A 95 -5.38 -3.89 -2.23
C GLY A 95 -6.81 -3.47 -2.60
N ASN A 96 -7.77 -3.74 -1.72
CA ASN A 96 -9.18 -3.39 -1.89
C ASN A 96 -9.55 -2.00 -1.30
N PHE A 97 -8.58 -1.29 -0.73
CA PHE A 97 -8.78 -0.02 -0.01
C PHE A 97 -8.41 1.15 -0.92
N PHE A 98 -9.37 2.00 -1.28
CA PHE A 98 -9.16 3.18 -2.12
C PHE A 98 -9.17 4.47 -1.30
N PHE A 99 -8.13 5.28 -1.48
CA PHE A 99 -7.87 6.51 -0.75
C PHE A 99 -7.83 7.68 -1.72
N GLU A 100 -8.71 8.64 -1.51
CA GLU A 100 -8.88 9.84 -2.34
C GLU A 100 -8.87 11.09 -1.44
N ASN A 101 -8.32 12.21 -1.90
CA ASN A 101 -8.25 13.47 -1.14
C ASN A 101 -7.82 13.28 0.33
N THR A 102 -6.81 12.44 0.57
CA THR A 102 -6.37 12.03 1.92
C THR A 102 -4.87 12.24 2.05
N LYS A 103 -4.45 13.03 3.03
CA LYS A 103 -3.05 13.49 3.15
C LYS A 103 -2.11 12.38 3.58
N ILE A 104 -2.49 11.59 4.58
CA ILE A 104 -1.68 10.49 5.10
C ILE A 104 -2.51 9.24 4.96
N ILE A 105 -2.02 8.27 4.21
CA ILE A 105 -2.77 7.06 3.89
C ILE A 105 -2.40 5.95 4.88
N LEU A 106 -1.10 5.79 5.15
CA LEU A 106 -0.60 4.86 6.14
C LEU A 106 0.39 5.56 7.06
N ARG A 107 0.11 5.53 8.35
CA ARG A 107 1.01 5.92 9.43
C ARG A 107 1.25 4.73 10.34
N ILE A 108 2.50 4.50 10.72
CA ILE A 108 2.88 3.45 11.68
C ILE A 108 3.75 4.09 12.76
N ASP A 109 3.35 3.93 14.02
CA ASP A 109 4.04 4.43 15.21
C ASP A 109 4.51 5.89 15.07
N GLY A 110 3.58 6.75 14.62
CA GLY A 110 3.80 8.19 14.42
C GLY A 110 4.47 8.59 13.11
N ARG A 111 5.13 7.68 12.38
CA ARG A 111 5.76 7.96 11.09
C ARG A 111 4.77 7.80 9.94
N ASN A 112 4.65 8.82 9.10
CA ASN A 112 3.92 8.71 7.84
C ASN A 112 4.72 7.79 6.90
N ILE A 113 4.18 6.60 6.62
CA ILE A 113 4.79 5.59 5.74
C ILE A 113 4.33 5.81 4.29
N ILE A 114 3.07 6.22 4.10
CA ILE A 114 2.53 6.61 2.80
C ILE A 114 1.66 7.86 2.97
N SER A 115 1.92 8.89 2.15
CA SER A 115 1.23 10.18 2.19
C SER A 115 1.18 10.85 0.82
N ILE A 116 0.12 11.61 0.56
CA ILE A 116 -0.01 12.49 -0.60
C ILE A 116 0.07 13.93 -0.08
N CYS A 117 1.09 14.67 -0.53
CA CYS A 117 1.14 16.12 -0.37
C CYS A 117 0.28 16.74 -1.49
N GLY A 118 -0.55 17.73 -1.16
CA GLY A 118 -1.25 18.54 -2.16
C GLY A 118 -0.27 19.38 -3.00
N ALA A 119 -0.79 20.07 -4.00
CA ALA A 119 0.00 21.05 -4.73
C ALA A 119 0.46 22.21 -3.81
N ASP A 120 1.67 22.72 -4.06
CA ASP A 120 2.26 23.89 -3.41
C ASP A 120 2.97 24.78 -4.45
N ASP A 121 3.51 25.93 -4.03
CA ASP A 121 4.16 26.91 -4.92
C ASP A 121 5.37 26.34 -5.69
N PHE A 122 5.95 25.22 -5.24
CA PHE A 122 7.07 24.54 -5.88
C PHE A 122 6.64 23.29 -6.66
N PHE A 123 5.49 22.69 -6.32
CA PHE A 123 4.95 21.48 -6.92
C PHE A 123 3.48 21.71 -7.31
N PRO A 124 3.17 22.09 -8.57
CA PRO A 124 1.81 22.45 -9.01
C PRO A 124 0.86 21.24 -9.15
N SER A 125 1.24 20.07 -8.65
CA SER A 125 0.45 18.84 -8.70
C SER A 125 0.68 18.04 -7.42
N ALA A 126 -0.32 17.25 -7.02
CA ALA A 126 -0.20 16.39 -5.85
C ALA A 126 0.98 15.40 -5.98
N SER A 127 1.68 15.17 -4.88
CA SER A 127 2.89 14.35 -4.85
C SER A 127 2.86 13.25 -3.78
N LEU A 128 3.07 12.02 -4.23
CA LEU A 128 3.21 10.83 -3.42
C LEU A 128 4.57 10.84 -2.73
N ASN A 129 4.54 10.57 -1.43
CA ASN A 129 5.70 10.24 -0.61
C ASN A 129 5.42 8.90 0.07
N ALA A 130 6.31 7.93 -0.08
CA ALA A 130 6.14 6.58 0.45
C ALA A 130 7.48 5.95 0.80
N ILE A 131 7.52 5.10 1.82
CA ILE A 131 8.71 4.31 2.18
C ILE A 131 8.27 2.87 2.42
N PHE A 132 8.83 1.94 1.65
CA PHE A 132 8.54 0.52 1.73
C PHE A 132 9.77 -0.24 2.24
N PHE A 133 9.51 -1.24 3.06
CA PHE A 133 10.53 -2.02 3.76
C PHE A 133 10.39 -3.50 3.44
N ASP A 134 11.46 -4.27 3.59
CA ASP A 134 11.42 -5.73 3.51
C ASP A 134 10.90 -6.36 4.83
N HIS A 135 10.97 -7.68 4.90
CA HIS A 135 10.59 -8.46 6.08
C HIS A 135 11.56 -8.32 7.28
N GLU A 136 12.78 -7.81 7.07
CA GLU A 136 13.79 -7.51 8.09
C GLU A 136 13.69 -6.04 8.58
N GLY A 137 12.91 -5.20 7.90
CA GLY A 137 12.75 -3.78 8.20
C GLY A 137 13.78 -2.87 7.51
N ARG A 138 14.50 -3.36 6.48
CA ARG A 138 15.35 -2.52 5.63
C ARG A 138 14.53 -1.85 4.55
N GLU A 139 14.85 -0.60 4.22
CA GLU A 139 14.20 0.13 3.14
C GLU A 139 14.53 -0.48 1.77
N VAL A 140 13.51 -0.81 0.97
CA VAL A 140 13.66 -1.38 -0.38
C VAL A 140 13.25 -0.41 -1.49
N LEU A 141 12.27 0.45 -1.19
CA LEU A 141 11.78 1.46 -2.12
C LEU A 141 11.37 2.71 -1.37
N ARG A 142 11.70 3.85 -1.94
CA ARG A 142 11.20 5.14 -1.50
C ARG A 142 10.63 5.93 -2.67
N VAL A 143 9.52 6.61 -2.41
CA VAL A 143 8.97 7.66 -3.27
C VAL A 143 9.14 8.98 -2.51
N GLU A 144 9.82 9.95 -3.09
CA GLU A 144 9.92 11.33 -2.57
C GLU A 144 9.42 12.28 -3.65
N ARG A 145 8.29 12.95 -3.40
CA ARG A 145 7.62 13.86 -4.33
C ARG A 145 7.48 13.28 -5.76
N ASN A 146 6.85 12.10 -5.86
CA ASN A 146 6.72 11.29 -7.09
C ASN A 146 8.03 10.73 -7.69
N LEU A 147 9.21 11.01 -7.12
CA LEU A 147 10.48 10.42 -7.56
C LEU A 147 10.71 9.09 -6.85
N ILE A 148 10.74 7.98 -7.61
CA ILE A 148 11.16 6.69 -7.06
C ILE A 148 12.68 6.61 -6.93
N LYS A 149 13.12 6.16 -5.76
CA LYS A 149 14.48 5.75 -5.38
C LYS A 149 14.41 4.28 -4.94
N GLY A 150 14.82 3.38 -5.82
CA GLY A 150 14.96 1.95 -5.50
C GLY A 150 16.32 1.65 -4.85
N ASN A 151 16.33 0.81 -3.82
CA ASN A 151 17.56 0.38 -3.15
C ASN A 151 18.29 -0.70 -3.96
N THR A 152 19.58 -0.50 -4.21
CA THR A 152 20.48 -1.46 -4.90
C THR A 152 20.75 -2.76 -4.15
N ASP A 153 20.50 -2.80 -2.85
CA ASP A 153 20.74 -3.98 -2.01
C ASP A 153 19.57 -5.00 -2.06
N SER A 154 18.46 -4.64 -2.74
CA SER A 154 17.29 -5.49 -2.92
C SER A 154 17.62 -6.87 -3.53
N TRP A 155 16.89 -7.92 -3.16
CA TRP A 155 17.12 -9.27 -3.72
C TRP A 155 16.80 -9.33 -5.22
N ASP A 156 15.73 -8.68 -5.66
CA ASP A 156 15.44 -8.37 -7.06
C ASP A 156 14.47 -7.19 -7.13
N PHE A 157 14.66 -6.33 -8.12
CA PHE A 157 13.78 -5.21 -8.47
C PHE A 157 13.49 -5.31 -9.96
N GLN A 158 12.22 -5.34 -10.31
CA GLN A 158 11.72 -5.49 -11.68
C GLN A 158 10.80 -4.31 -12.00
N SER A 159 10.92 -3.77 -13.21
CA SER A 159 10.05 -2.71 -13.72
C SER A 159 9.59 -3.05 -15.13
N THR A 160 8.29 -3.28 -15.31
CA THR A 160 7.71 -3.71 -16.59
C THR A 160 6.50 -2.86 -16.90
N GLY A 161 6.58 -2.05 -17.96
CA GLY A 161 5.52 -1.10 -18.35
C GLY A 161 5.29 -0.04 -17.28
N ASN A 162 4.25 -0.20 -16.47
CA ASN A 162 3.89 0.68 -15.35
C ASN A 162 3.89 -0.04 -13.98
N LEU A 163 4.38 -1.28 -13.94
CA LEU A 163 4.46 -2.12 -12.74
C LEU A 163 5.89 -2.16 -12.21
N ILE A 164 6.04 -2.01 -10.90
CA ILE A 164 7.30 -2.24 -10.16
C ILE A 164 7.05 -3.37 -9.18
N THR A 165 7.90 -4.39 -9.25
CA THR A 165 7.89 -5.55 -8.34
C THR A 165 9.23 -5.64 -7.63
N ILE A 166 9.19 -5.75 -6.30
CA ILE A 166 10.37 -5.99 -5.47
C ILE A 166 10.15 -7.27 -4.69
N ASN A 167 11.18 -8.10 -4.68
CA ASN A 167 11.17 -9.41 -4.04
C ASN A 167 12.12 -9.45 -2.85
N ASN A 168 11.73 -10.14 -1.77
CA ASN A 168 12.62 -10.51 -0.67
C ASN A 168 13.50 -11.71 -1.05
N SER A 169 12.90 -12.66 -1.79
CA SER A 169 13.53 -13.91 -2.20
C SER A 169 12.77 -14.52 -3.38
N SER A 170 13.17 -15.72 -3.81
CA SER A 170 12.48 -16.43 -4.89
C SER A 170 11.01 -16.66 -4.54
N LYS A 171 10.11 -16.08 -5.33
CA LYS A 171 8.64 -16.10 -5.16
C LYS A 171 8.07 -15.36 -3.95
N ASP A 172 8.89 -14.76 -3.07
CA ASP A 172 8.41 -13.86 -2.01
C ASP A 172 8.46 -12.40 -2.48
N ILE A 173 7.29 -11.79 -2.68
CA ILE A 173 7.14 -10.40 -3.15
C ILE A 173 7.00 -9.50 -1.91
N ALA A 174 7.92 -8.55 -1.77
CA ALA A 174 7.86 -7.50 -0.74
C ALA A 174 6.89 -6.38 -1.13
N LEU A 175 6.88 -6.02 -2.42
CA LEU A 175 6.06 -4.95 -2.98
C LEU A 175 5.70 -5.25 -4.44
N SER A 176 4.44 -5.03 -4.82
CA SER A 176 3.97 -4.94 -6.20
C SER A 176 3.17 -3.67 -6.32
N VAL A 177 3.66 -2.67 -7.06
CA VAL A 177 3.00 -1.37 -7.23
C VAL A 177 2.90 -0.99 -8.70
N ARG A 178 1.67 -0.73 -9.14
CA ARG A 178 1.32 -0.29 -10.49
C ARG A 178 0.92 1.17 -10.46
N PHE A 179 1.25 1.92 -11.51
CA PHE A 179 0.85 3.32 -11.64
C PHE A 179 -0.06 3.50 -12.85
N GLY A 180 -1.35 3.72 -12.61
CA GLY A 180 -2.36 3.88 -13.64
C GLY A 180 -2.21 5.20 -14.41
N SER A 181 -2.56 5.18 -15.69
CA SER A 181 -2.64 6.38 -16.53
C SER A 181 -3.82 7.30 -16.17
N ASP A 182 -4.70 6.85 -15.29
CA ASP A 182 -5.78 7.62 -14.67
C ASP A 182 -5.29 8.57 -13.56
N GLY A 183 -4.07 8.36 -13.05
CA GLY A 183 -3.50 9.07 -11.89
C GLY A 183 -3.65 8.30 -10.57
N VAL A 184 -4.08 7.03 -10.61
CA VAL A 184 -4.18 6.18 -9.41
C VAL A 184 -2.99 5.24 -9.31
N ALA A 185 -2.25 5.33 -8.21
CA ALA A 185 -1.25 4.31 -7.86
C ALA A 185 -1.95 3.13 -7.16
N VAL A 186 -1.55 1.90 -7.46
CA VAL A 186 -2.16 0.66 -6.98
C VAL A 186 -1.09 -0.26 -6.41
N VAL A 187 -1.06 -0.40 -5.09
CA VAL A 187 -0.25 -1.43 -4.40
C VAL A 187 -1.05 -2.73 -4.40
N GLU A 188 -0.72 -3.62 -5.32
CA GLU A 188 -1.36 -4.93 -5.52
C GLU A 188 -0.90 -5.95 -4.47
N ARG A 189 0.35 -5.83 -4.00
CA ARG A 189 0.92 -6.63 -2.91
C ARG A 189 1.88 -5.79 -2.09
N LEU A 190 1.90 -6.07 -0.79
CA LEU A 190 2.84 -5.49 0.16
C LEU A 190 3.09 -6.53 1.25
N LYS A 191 4.33 -6.64 1.73
CA LYS A 191 4.71 -7.44 2.89
C LYS A 191 5.96 -6.81 3.51
N MET A 192 5.73 -5.87 4.41
CA MET A 192 6.78 -5.05 5.02
C MET A 192 6.76 -5.13 6.54
N ARG A 193 7.94 -5.09 7.16
CA ARG A 193 8.10 -4.85 8.60
C ARG A 193 8.49 -3.39 8.83
N TYR A 194 7.90 -2.74 9.81
CA TYR A 194 8.35 -1.47 10.35
C TYR A 194 8.25 -1.50 11.86
N MET A 195 9.38 -1.45 12.56
CA MET A 195 9.47 -1.75 14.00
C MET A 195 8.78 -3.10 14.32
N ASP A 196 7.93 -3.14 15.34
CA ASP A 196 7.16 -4.33 15.77
C ASP A 196 5.84 -4.53 14.99
N SER A 197 5.61 -3.76 13.92
CA SER A 197 4.43 -3.85 13.07
C SER A 197 4.78 -4.51 11.73
N ILE A 198 3.96 -5.49 11.29
CA ILE A 198 4.03 -6.06 9.95
C ILE A 198 2.74 -5.69 9.20
N ILE A 199 2.89 -5.05 8.04
CA ILE A 199 1.77 -4.71 7.15
C ILE A 199 1.83 -5.60 5.91
N GLU A 200 0.72 -6.28 5.63
CA GLU A 200 0.57 -7.19 4.51
C GLU A 200 -0.67 -6.81 3.69
N ILE A 201 -0.49 -6.59 2.38
CA ILE A 201 -1.57 -6.55 1.39
C ILE A 201 -1.52 -7.85 0.62
N THR A 202 -2.52 -8.69 0.83
CA THR A 202 -2.58 -10.05 0.28
C THR A 202 -3.07 -10.06 -1.18
N PRO A 203 -2.88 -11.15 -1.94
CA PRO A 203 -3.21 -11.19 -3.38
C PRO A 203 -4.70 -11.01 -3.72
N ASN A 204 -5.60 -11.22 -2.74
CA ASN A 204 -7.03 -10.95 -2.83
C ASN A 204 -7.41 -9.52 -2.36
N GLY A 205 -6.41 -8.66 -2.12
CA GLY A 205 -6.55 -7.26 -1.74
C GLY A 205 -6.91 -6.99 -0.28
N SER A 206 -6.96 -8.00 0.59
CA SER A 206 -7.15 -7.78 2.03
C SER A 206 -5.93 -7.10 2.66
N MET A 207 -6.15 -6.31 3.71
CA MET A 207 -5.09 -5.67 4.49
C MET A 207 -4.98 -6.35 5.85
N ILE A 208 -3.77 -6.75 6.22
CA ILE A 208 -3.46 -7.36 7.52
C ILE A 208 -2.42 -6.50 8.22
N ALA A 209 -2.74 -6.04 9.43
CA ALA A 209 -1.78 -5.47 10.36
C ALA A 209 -1.50 -6.50 11.45
N LYS A 210 -0.24 -6.91 11.62
CA LYS A 210 0.22 -7.83 12.67
C LYS A 210 1.13 -7.07 13.63
N PHE A 211 1.05 -7.41 14.91
CA PHE A 211 1.65 -6.63 16.00
C PHE A 211 2.50 -7.51 16.93
N GLY A 212 3.58 -6.91 17.44
CA GLY A 212 4.49 -7.53 18.41
C GLY A 212 5.61 -8.31 17.74
N CYS A 213 6.67 -8.58 18.51
CA CYS A 213 7.93 -9.16 18.01
C CYS A 213 7.74 -10.47 17.20
N GLU A 214 6.74 -11.29 17.57
CA GLU A 214 6.38 -12.55 16.91
C GLU A 214 5.06 -12.51 16.11
N ALA A 215 4.47 -11.33 15.87
CA ALA A 215 3.16 -11.18 15.23
C ALA A 215 2.00 -11.92 15.96
N SER A 216 2.05 -11.95 17.30
CA SER A 216 1.09 -12.66 18.18
C SER A 216 -0.35 -12.12 18.14
N ALA A 217 -0.54 -10.91 17.63
CA ALA A 217 -1.83 -10.27 17.43
C ALA A 217 -1.99 -9.79 15.98
N SER A 218 -3.21 -9.84 15.43
CA SER A 218 -3.50 -9.33 14.09
C SER A 218 -4.90 -8.74 13.95
N ILE A 219 -5.02 -7.70 13.12
CA ILE A 219 -6.30 -7.17 12.63
C ILE A 219 -6.31 -7.35 11.11
N THR A 220 -7.38 -7.95 10.59
CA THR A 220 -7.56 -8.21 9.16
C THR A 220 -8.79 -7.47 8.64
N LEU A 221 -8.57 -6.60 7.66
CA LEU A 221 -9.62 -5.95 6.87
C LEU A 221 -9.74 -6.72 5.54
N VAL A 222 -10.83 -7.47 5.37
CA VAL A 222 -10.99 -8.37 4.21
C VAL A 222 -11.56 -7.64 3.00
N SER A 223 -12.30 -6.57 3.25
CA SER A 223 -13.29 -5.97 2.36
C SER A 223 -12.78 -4.80 1.52
N GLU A 224 -13.54 -4.46 0.49
CA GLU A 224 -13.44 -3.13 -0.13
C GLU A 224 -13.82 -2.02 0.86
N ALA A 225 -13.11 -0.91 0.73
CA ALA A 225 -13.35 0.32 1.48
C ALA A 225 -12.95 1.52 0.63
N LYS A 226 -13.75 2.59 0.68
CA LYS A 226 -13.33 3.91 0.21
C LYS A 226 -13.16 4.83 1.41
N VAL A 227 -12.04 5.55 1.48
CA VAL A 227 -11.77 6.59 2.46
C VAL A 227 -11.50 7.90 1.71
N THR A 228 -12.18 8.97 2.11
CA THR A 228 -12.07 10.28 1.45
C THR A 228 -12.06 11.41 2.46
N GLY A 229 -11.18 12.39 2.27
CA GLY A 229 -11.12 13.60 3.10
C GLY A 229 -10.46 13.45 4.48
N ALA A 230 -9.89 12.28 4.81
CA ALA A 230 -9.25 12.06 6.10
C ALA A 230 -7.87 12.76 6.20
N ASP A 231 -7.51 13.22 7.40
CA ASP A 231 -6.13 13.66 7.65
C ASP A 231 -5.18 12.45 7.75
N VAL A 232 -5.65 11.34 8.35
CA VAL A 232 -4.97 10.03 8.36
C VAL A 232 -5.96 8.90 8.06
N ALA A 233 -5.76 8.14 6.98
CA ALA A 233 -6.66 7.05 6.60
C ALA A 233 -6.47 5.78 7.43
N VAL A 234 -5.21 5.36 7.66
CA VAL A 234 -4.86 4.20 8.49
C VAL A 234 -3.72 4.60 9.42
N GLU A 235 -3.93 4.50 10.73
CA GLU A 235 -2.92 4.75 11.77
C GLU A 235 -2.74 3.49 12.62
N VAL A 236 -1.57 2.86 12.50
CA VAL A 236 -1.16 1.65 13.22
C VAL A 236 -0.27 2.08 14.39
N LYS A 237 -0.68 1.79 15.63
CA LYS A 237 0.05 2.20 16.85
C LYS A 237 -0.28 1.30 18.03
N GLU A 238 0.73 0.89 18.79
CA GLU A 238 0.59 0.24 20.11
C GLU A 238 -0.39 -0.97 20.13
N GLY A 239 -0.35 -1.84 19.12
CA GLY A 239 -1.26 -3.00 19.04
C GLY A 239 -2.69 -2.67 18.57
N SER A 240 -2.92 -1.45 18.09
CA SER A 240 -4.19 -0.98 17.54
C SER A 240 -4.05 -0.48 16.11
N MET A 241 -5.15 -0.52 15.37
CA MET A 241 -5.30 0.11 14.07
C MET A 241 -6.52 1.03 14.12
N MET A 242 -6.30 2.31 13.84
CA MET A 242 -7.34 3.31 13.65
C MET A 242 -7.55 3.55 12.15
N ILE A 243 -8.79 3.77 11.76
CA ILE A 243 -9.17 4.00 10.36
C ILE A 243 -10.01 5.28 10.28
N GLY A 244 -9.64 6.17 9.36
CA GLY A 244 -10.33 7.43 9.08
C GLY A 244 -10.30 8.43 10.23
N ARG A 245 -9.12 8.99 10.55
CA ARG A 245 -8.95 10.08 11.51
C ARG A 245 -9.00 11.44 10.80
N SER A 246 -9.83 12.34 11.31
CA SER A 246 -9.87 13.77 10.92
C SER A 246 -9.66 14.67 12.14
N GLU A 247 -8.74 15.63 12.06
CA GLU A 247 -8.54 16.57 13.17
C GLU A 247 -9.53 17.74 13.08
N ARG A 248 -9.97 18.06 11.86
CA ARG A 248 -11.02 19.05 11.58
C ARG A 248 -12.37 18.55 12.06
N THR A 249 -13.18 19.46 12.60
CA THR A 249 -14.61 19.20 12.81
C THR A 249 -15.29 19.23 11.44
N LEU A 250 -15.91 18.12 11.03
CA LEU A 250 -16.72 18.05 9.81
C LEU A 250 -18.00 18.89 9.98
N TYR A 251 -18.41 19.62 8.94
CA TYR A 251 -19.56 20.54 8.96
C TYR A 251 -20.32 20.56 7.61
N ALA A 252 -21.39 19.76 7.49
CA ALA A 252 -22.43 19.81 6.45
C ALA A 252 -23.74 19.12 6.96
N LYS A 253 -24.98 19.25 6.46
CA LYS A 253 -25.67 20.08 5.44
C LYS A 253 -26.20 19.39 4.15
N GLY A 254 -26.62 18.13 4.21
CA GLY A 254 -27.38 17.44 3.15
C GLY A 254 -28.51 16.53 3.68
N ALA A 255 -29.54 16.24 2.87
CA ALA A 255 -30.74 15.51 3.30
C ALA A 255 -31.10 14.32 2.40
N SER A 256 -31.59 13.21 2.99
CA SER A 256 -32.43 12.20 2.31
C SER A 256 -33.19 11.30 3.28
N ARG A 257 -34.47 11.03 2.98
CA ARG A 257 -35.35 10.08 3.68
C ARG A 257 -35.33 8.72 2.98
N VAL A 258 -35.20 7.62 3.73
CA VAL A 258 -35.72 6.29 3.34
C VAL A 258 -36.24 5.60 4.61
N GLY A 259 -37.49 5.13 4.58
CA GLY A 259 -38.16 4.49 5.72
C GLY A 259 -38.52 3.02 5.46
N PHE A 260 -39.10 2.36 6.47
CA PHE A 260 -39.64 1.01 6.35
C PHE A 260 -40.98 0.89 7.10
N ARG A 261 -41.94 0.17 6.49
CA ARG A 261 -43.19 -0.28 7.10
C ARG A 261 -43.03 -1.74 7.55
N PRO A 262 -43.41 -2.11 8.78
CA PRO A 262 -43.74 -3.49 9.13
C PRO A 262 -45.24 -3.75 8.97
N ALA A 263 -45.60 -4.95 8.51
CA ALA A 263 -46.95 -5.49 8.67
C ALA A 263 -47.19 -5.92 10.13
N GLY A 264 -48.45 -6.15 10.52
CA GLY A 264 -48.82 -6.50 11.91
C GLY A 264 -48.20 -7.83 12.41
N THR A 265 -48.25 -8.14 13.71
CA THR A 265 -49.41 -7.93 14.60
C THR A 265 -49.09 -7.89 16.11
N ARG A 266 -50.01 -7.25 16.84
CA ARG A 266 -50.33 -7.31 18.30
C ARG A 266 -49.27 -7.05 19.39
N ARG A 267 -49.68 -6.17 20.32
CA ARG A 267 -49.07 -5.90 21.63
C ARG A 267 -49.22 -7.08 22.60
N GLN A 268 -48.25 -7.23 23.51
CA GLN A 268 -48.55 -7.25 24.95
C GLN A 268 -47.37 -6.68 25.76
N THR A 269 -47.63 -6.27 26.99
CA THR A 269 -46.77 -5.45 27.86
C THR A 269 -46.52 -6.14 29.20
N SER A 270 -45.31 -6.06 29.76
CA SER A 270 -45.06 -5.94 31.21
C SER A 270 -43.56 -5.82 31.54
N ASP A 271 -43.28 -5.35 32.75
CA ASP A 271 -41.97 -4.92 33.24
C ASP A 271 -41.07 -6.01 33.87
N ALA A 272 -39.83 -5.58 34.17
CA ALA A 272 -38.91 -6.05 35.21
C ALA A 272 -38.17 -7.40 35.03
N GLY A 273 -36.94 -7.44 35.56
CA GLY A 273 -36.11 -8.65 35.69
C GLY A 273 -34.65 -8.43 35.27
N ILE A 274 -33.77 -8.13 36.23
CA ILE A 274 -32.32 -8.32 36.06
C ILE A 274 -32.00 -9.73 36.54
N GLU A 275 -31.54 -10.60 35.65
CA GLU A 275 -30.84 -11.83 36.04
C GLU A 275 -29.74 -12.16 35.02
N LYS A 276 -28.61 -12.67 35.53
CA LYS A 276 -27.45 -13.08 34.73
C LYS A 276 -27.33 -14.60 34.80
N GLU A 277 -27.37 -15.27 33.65
CA GLU A 277 -26.92 -16.66 33.53
C GLU A 277 -25.95 -16.86 32.36
N PRO A 278 -25.04 -17.86 32.43
CA PRO A 278 -23.93 -17.99 31.51
C PRO A 278 -24.32 -18.73 30.22
N ILE A 279 -24.32 -18.03 29.09
CA ILE A 279 -24.56 -18.66 27.78
C ILE A 279 -23.27 -19.32 27.28
N ASN A 280 -23.29 -20.66 27.20
CA ASN A 280 -22.30 -21.45 26.50
C ASN A 280 -22.90 -22.06 25.21
N HIS A 281 -22.00 -22.46 24.29
CA HIS A 281 -22.26 -23.13 23.01
C HIS A 281 -22.80 -22.30 21.81
N SER A 282 -21.96 -22.29 20.77
CA SER A 282 -22.29 -22.31 19.34
C SER A 282 -23.63 -21.71 18.87
N ARG A 283 -23.57 -20.47 18.40
CA ARG A 283 -24.49 -19.96 17.37
C ARG A 283 -23.69 -19.27 16.28
N GLN A 284 -23.93 -19.68 15.02
CA GLN A 284 -23.69 -18.79 13.89
C GLN A 284 -24.49 -17.50 14.16
N LYS A 285 -23.82 -16.35 14.18
CA LYS A 285 -24.49 -15.06 14.24
C LYS A 285 -24.63 -14.52 12.82
N GLU A 286 -25.86 -14.16 12.48
CA GLU A 286 -26.15 -13.32 11.31
C GLU A 286 -25.31 -12.02 11.37
N PRO A 287 -25.05 -11.37 10.22
CA PRO A 287 -24.23 -10.16 10.20
C PRO A 287 -24.81 -9.06 11.10
N ASN A 288 -24.06 -8.70 12.15
CA ASN A 288 -24.36 -7.53 12.96
C ASN A 288 -24.20 -6.28 12.10
N ARG A 289 -25.30 -5.78 11.55
CA ARG A 289 -25.37 -4.51 10.84
C ARG A 289 -25.62 -3.38 11.83
N LEU A 290 -24.58 -2.58 12.11
CA LEU A 290 -24.65 -1.43 13.01
C LEU A 290 -24.96 -0.13 12.24
N ASP A 291 -26.22 0.05 11.85
CA ASP A 291 -26.70 1.29 11.22
C ASP A 291 -26.82 2.42 12.26
N PHE A 292 -25.76 3.21 12.45
CA PHE A 292 -25.79 4.42 13.31
C PHE A 292 -26.47 5.62 12.63
N LYS A 293 -27.79 5.53 12.42
CA LYS A 293 -28.61 6.66 11.96
C LYS A 293 -28.84 7.67 13.08
N GLY A 294 -27.95 8.65 13.21
CA GLY A 294 -28.13 9.71 14.21
C GLY A 294 -27.07 10.80 14.27
N MET A 295 -26.75 11.47 13.16
CA MET A 295 -26.29 12.87 13.13
C MET A 295 -26.04 13.34 11.68
N SER A 296 -26.60 14.48 11.29
CA SER A 296 -26.25 15.18 10.05
C SER A 296 -24.84 15.77 10.15
N GLY A 297 -23.93 15.42 9.24
CA GLY A 297 -22.58 15.99 9.16
C GLY A 297 -21.48 15.25 9.93
N GLY A 298 -21.68 13.99 10.28
CA GLY A 298 -20.67 13.15 10.93
C GLY A 298 -19.96 12.19 9.97
N LEU A 299 -18.80 11.68 10.41
CA LEU A 299 -18.10 10.56 9.77
C LEU A 299 -19.05 9.35 9.65
N LYS A 300 -19.51 9.03 8.44
CA LYS A 300 -20.39 7.87 8.22
C LYS A 300 -19.52 6.61 8.22
N ILE A 301 -19.86 5.66 9.11
CA ILE A 301 -19.14 4.41 9.33
C ILE A 301 -20.14 3.26 9.21
N ASP A 302 -20.09 2.52 8.10
CA ASP A 302 -20.88 1.30 7.93
C ASP A 302 -19.97 0.08 8.14
N ILE A 303 -20.24 -0.72 9.18
CA ILE A 303 -19.49 -1.96 9.48
C ILE A 303 -20.39 -3.17 9.27
N GLU A 304 -19.90 -4.15 8.50
CA GLU A 304 -20.56 -5.44 8.31
C GLU A 304 -19.66 -6.60 8.75
N GLY A 305 -20.27 -7.60 9.41
CA GLY A 305 -19.65 -8.91 9.65
C GLY A 305 -18.41 -8.92 10.54
N LEU A 306 -18.51 -8.36 11.75
CA LEU A 306 -17.44 -8.40 12.75
C LEU A 306 -17.31 -9.80 13.41
N GLU A 307 -16.12 -10.39 13.35
CA GLU A 307 -15.77 -11.65 14.02
C GLU A 307 -14.48 -11.46 14.85
N TYR A 308 -14.46 -11.96 16.10
CA TYR A 308 -13.35 -11.76 17.04
C TYR A 308 -13.14 -12.95 18.01
N SER A 309 -11.93 -13.07 18.53
CA SER A 309 -11.53 -14.03 19.57
C SER A 309 -11.72 -13.47 21.00
N ARG A 310 -11.81 -14.34 22.02
CA ARG A 310 -12.14 -13.93 23.40
C ARG A 310 -11.13 -12.90 23.95
N GLY A 311 -11.64 -11.84 24.58
CA GLY A 311 -10.84 -10.85 25.32
C GLY A 311 -10.69 -9.48 24.65
N MET A 312 -11.09 -9.33 23.38
CA MET A 312 -10.92 -8.09 22.63
C MET A 312 -11.76 -6.90 23.12
N THR A 313 -11.24 -5.68 22.97
CA THR A 313 -12.04 -4.45 23.05
C THR A 313 -12.71 -4.27 21.68
N PRO A 314 -14.04 -4.47 21.55
CA PRO A 314 -14.62 -4.89 20.27
C PRO A 314 -14.58 -3.85 19.16
N ILE A 315 -14.64 -2.56 19.50
CA ILE A 315 -14.38 -1.36 18.68
C ILE A 315 -14.55 -0.16 19.63
N LYS A 316 -13.78 0.91 19.46
CA LYS A 316 -14.11 2.24 20.00
C LYS A 316 -14.45 3.17 18.83
N LEU A 317 -15.62 3.79 18.89
CA LEU A 317 -16.04 4.83 17.97
C LEU A 317 -15.94 6.18 18.69
N ASP A 318 -15.35 7.17 18.04
CA ASP A 318 -15.48 8.56 18.43
C ASP A 318 -16.01 9.39 17.24
N LYS A 319 -16.29 10.69 17.43
CA LYS A 319 -16.88 11.55 16.38
C LYS A 319 -15.96 11.80 15.18
N LYS A 320 -14.70 11.39 15.26
CA LYS A 320 -13.58 11.71 14.37
C LYS A 320 -12.75 10.49 13.96
N SER A 321 -12.98 9.29 14.52
CA SER A 321 -12.24 8.08 14.18
C SER A 321 -12.96 6.76 14.53
N VAL A 322 -12.53 5.67 13.86
CA VAL A 322 -12.80 4.28 14.26
C VAL A 322 -11.50 3.67 14.81
N GLN A 323 -11.47 3.26 16.08
CA GLN A 323 -10.34 2.53 16.66
C GLN A 323 -10.69 1.05 16.86
N ILE A 324 -9.84 0.18 16.29
CA ILE A 324 -9.87 -1.27 16.47
C ILE A 324 -8.61 -1.67 17.24
N GLY A 325 -8.77 -2.33 18.39
CA GLY A 325 -7.65 -2.65 19.30
C GLY A 325 -7.58 -4.13 19.66
N VAL A 326 -6.37 -4.70 19.60
CA VAL A 326 -6.10 -6.04 20.12
C VAL A 326 -5.55 -5.91 21.54
N PRO A 327 -5.99 -6.73 22.53
CA PRO A 327 -5.40 -6.69 23.86
C PRO A 327 -3.94 -7.13 23.82
N THR A 328 -3.06 -6.36 24.45
CA THR A 328 -1.62 -6.67 24.57
C THR A 328 -1.31 -7.80 25.57
N ARG A 329 -2.33 -8.35 26.24
CA ARG A 329 -2.20 -9.49 27.16
C ARG A 329 -3.18 -10.61 26.80
N SER A 330 -2.70 -11.61 26.08
CA SER A 330 -3.19 -12.99 26.16
C SER A 330 -1.97 -13.90 26.17
N GLU A 331 -1.67 -14.50 27.32
CA GLU A 331 -0.46 -15.32 27.48
C GLU A 331 -0.53 -16.62 26.64
N HIS A 332 -1.73 -17.07 26.25
CA HIS A 332 -1.94 -18.21 25.37
C HIS A 332 -3.02 -17.94 24.31
N GLY A 333 -2.62 -17.80 23.04
CA GLY A 333 -3.50 -17.81 21.87
C GLY A 333 -3.22 -16.70 20.84
N ASN A 334 -3.35 -17.04 19.54
CA ASN A 334 -3.32 -16.05 18.46
C ASN A 334 -4.63 -15.25 18.46
N ASN A 335 -4.53 -13.93 18.66
CA ASN A 335 -5.68 -13.04 18.65
C ASN A 335 -5.90 -12.45 17.26
N SER A 336 -7.03 -12.76 16.63
CA SER A 336 -7.47 -12.18 15.36
C SER A 336 -8.85 -11.53 15.44
N MET A 337 -9.00 -10.43 14.69
CA MET A 337 -10.28 -9.76 14.39
C MET A 337 -10.45 -9.61 12.87
N TYR A 338 -11.68 -9.83 12.40
CA TYR A 338 -12.06 -9.73 10.99
C TYR A 338 -13.16 -8.69 10.79
N VAL A 339 -13.01 -7.88 9.75
CA VAL A 339 -14.01 -6.89 9.29
C VAL A 339 -14.38 -7.21 7.83
N LYS A 340 -15.67 -7.48 7.55
CA LYS A 340 -16.17 -7.87 6.21
C LYS A 340 -16.73 -6.71 5.38
N LYS A 341 -16.98 -5.55 5.97
CA LYS A 341 -17.14 -4.27 5.25
C LYS A 341 -16.80 -3.09 6.15
N LEU A 342 -16.18 -2.06 5.58
CA LEU A 342 -15.97 -0.77 6.23
C LEU A 342 -16.05 0.36 5.18
N GLU A 343 -17.10 1.17 5.21
CA GLU A 343 -17.14 2.44 4.47
C GLU A 343 -16.90 3.60 5.43
N ILE A 344 -16.00 4.53 5.10
CA ILE A 344 -15.75 5.75 5.87
C ILE A 344 -15.76 6.97 4.95
N SER A 345 -16.79 7.81 5.08
CA SER A 345 -16.91 9.08 4.36
C SER A 345 -17.07 10.26 5.32
N GLY A 346 -16.27 11.31 5.15
CA GLY A 346 -16.59 12.66 5.63
C GLY A 346 -17.13 13.52 4.49
N GLU A 347 -18.09 14.41 4.81
CA GLU A 347 -18.50 15.53 3.96
C GLU A 347 -17.56 16.74 4.14
#